data_AF-A0A929NWG3-F1
#
_entry.id   AF-A0A929NWG3-F1
#
_cell.length_a   1.000
_cell.length_b   1.000
_cell.length_c   1.000
_cell.angle_alpha   90.00
_cell.angle_beta   90.00
_cell.angle_gamma   90.00
#
_symmetry.space_group_name_H-M   'P 1'
#
loop_
_entity.id
_entity.type
_entity.pdbx_description
1 polymer ?
#
loop_
_entity_poly.entity_id
_entity_poly.type
_entity_poly.pdbx_seq_one_letter_code
_entity_poly.pdbx_strand_id
1 'polypeptide(L)'
;AAGFAIGSSFAGKTACTITSGPGLALKTELLALAVMAEIPLVVCLVQRGGPSTGLPTKVEQGDLLAALYGEPGDAPKIVIAAATIEECLHFVIMARKLAEAFRGPVILLTDANLATGVQPYPRPESKAEWLASPIDQSEWTKGMPAYNWDEKTGLSTRPIVGQVDGQYVLTGLAHT
;
A
#
# COMPACT_ATOMS: atom_id res chain seq x y z
N ALA A 1 8.39 -3.07 -10.42
CA ALA A 1 8.28 -2.57 -9.03
C ALA A 1 6.90 -2.87 -8.43
N ALA A 2 5.82 -2.17 -8.81
CA ALA A 2 4.50 -2.40 -8.21
C ALA A 2 3.96 -3.83 -8.42
N GLY A 3 4.12 -4.43 -9.61
CA GLY A 3 3.68 -5.82 -9.83
C GLY A 3 4.41 -6.84 -8.95
N PHE A 4 5.69 -6.61 -8.69
CA PHE A 4 6.47 -7.44 -7.76
C PHE A 4 6.01 -7.25 -6.31
N ALA A 5 5.70 -6.02 -5.90
CA ALA A 5 5.17 -5.73 -4.57
C ALA A 5 3.78 -6.37 -4.37
N ILE A 6 2.90 -6.29 -5.38
CA ILE A 6 1.59 -6.96 -5.38
C ILE A 6 1.76 -8.48 -5.25
N GLY A 7 2.65 -9.09 -6.05
CA GLY A 7 2.92 -10.53 -5.96
C GLY A 7 3.49 -10.95 -4.60
N SER A 8 4.35 -10.13 -4.00
CA SER A 8 4.89 -10.37 -2.65
C SER A 8 3.80 -10.30 -1.57
N SER A 9 2.87 -9.35 -1.70
CA SER A 9 1.73 -9.20 -0.81
C SER A 9 0.70 -10.31 -0.97
N PHE A 10 0.46 -10.75 -2.21
CA PHE A 10 -0.31 -11.94 -2.51
C PHE A 10 0.28 -13.20 -1.84
N ALA A 11 1.61 -13.33 -1.81
CA ALA A 11 2.31 -14.40 -1.10
C ALA A 11 2.33 -14.25 0.45
N GLY A 12 1.57 -13.30 1.00
CA GLY A 12 1.36 -13.17 2.45
C GLY A 12 2.24 -12.14 3.16
N LYS A 13 3.02 -11.32 2.43
CA LYS A 13 3.86 -10.26 3.02
C LYS A 13 3.53 -8.89 2.43
N THR A 14 2.89 -8.03 3.22
CA THR A 14 2.63 -6.63 2.86
C THR A 14 3.89 -5.96 2.37
N ALA A 15 3.91 -5.61 1.09
CA ALA A 15 5.08 -5.05 0.44
C ALA A 15 4.98 -3.52 0.35
N CYS A 16 6.15 -2.89 0.25
CA CYS A 16 6.27 -1.46 0.01
C CYS A 16 6.98 -1.22 -1.33
N THR A 17 6.54 -0.21 -2.05
CA THR A 17 7.27 0.36 -3.20
C THR A 17 7.39 1.87 -3.03
N ILE A 18 8.52 2.42 -3.47
CA ILE A 18 8.82 3.85 -3.33
C ILE A 18 8.91 4.46 -4.73
N THR A 19 8.38 5.66 -4.92
CA THR A 19 8.33 6.35 -6.21
C THR A 19 8.19 7.87 -6.05
N SER A 20 8.21 8.59 -7.17
CA SER A 20 7.77 9.98 -7.30
C SER A 20 6.74 10.10 -8.44
N GLY A 21 6.23 11.30 -8.74
CA GLY A 21 5.13 11.57 -9.68
C GLY A 21 5.15 10.77 -11.00
N PRO A 22 6.24 10.79 -11.79
CA PRO A 22 6.30 10.01 -13.04
C PRO A 22 6.14 8.51 -12.83
N GLY A 23 6.72 7.98 -11.76
CA GLY A 23 6.62 6.57 -11.44
C GLY A 23 5.30 6.18 -10.78
N LEU A 24 4.55 7.14 -10.19
CA LEU A 24 3.16 6.94 -9.76
C LEU A 24 2.25 6.82 -10.97
N ALA A 25 2.40 7.70 -11.96
CA ALA A 25 1.62 7.65 -13.20
C ALA A 25 1.74 6.30 -13.92
N LEU A 26 2.92 5.65 -13.86
CA LEU A 26 3.12 4.30 -14.41
C LEU A 26 2.57 3.16 -13.53
N LYS A 27 2.21 3.44 -12.27
CA LYS A 27 1.70 2.46 -11.30
C LYS A 27 0.19 2.49 -11.17
N THR A 28 -0.51 3.49 -11.73
CA THR A 28 -1.96 3.67 -11.57
C THR A 28 -2.75 2.40 -11.94
N GLU A 29 -2.40 1.75 -13.05
CA GLU A 29 -3.08 0.50 -13.45
C GLU A 29 -2.88 -0.65 -12.43
N LEU A 30 -1.67 -0.76 -11.87
CA LEU A 30 -1.39 -1.77 -10.85
C LEU A 30 -1.99 -1.41 -9.49
N LEU A 31 -2.17 -0.12 -9.20
CA LEU A 31 -2.93 0.33 -8.04
C LEU A 31 -4.41 -0.03 -8.17
N ALA A 32 -5.01 0.16 -9.35
CA ALA A 32 -6.36 -0.30 -9.64
C ALA A 32 -6.51 -1.81 -9.45
N LEU A 33 -5.54 -2.61 -9.93
CA LEU A 33 -5.49 -4.05 -9.66
C LEU A 33 -5.40 -4.35 -8.15
N ALA A 34 -4.57 -3.63 -7.40
CA ALA A 34 -4.42 -3.84 -5.96
C ALA A 34 -5.71 -3.51 -5.20
N VAL A 35 -6.47 -2.51 -5.64
CA VAL A 35 -7.81 -2.21 -5.11
C VAL A 35 -8.77 -3.35 -5.43
N MET A 36 -8.92 -3.71 -6.71
CA MET A 36 -9.87 -4.74 -7.15
C MET A 36 -9.60 -6.09 -6.49
N ALA A 37 -8.34 -6.45 -6.29
CA ALA A 37 -7.93 -7.72 -5.70
C ALA A 37 -7.80 -7.70 -4.17
N GLU A 38 -8.12 -6.58 -3.51
CA GLU A 38 -7.98 -6.38 -2.05
C GLU A 38 -6.56 -6.74 -1.55
N ILE A 39 -5.53 -6.20 -2.19
CA ILE A 39 -4.12 -6.46 -1.90
C ILE A 39 -3.54 -5.35 -1.00
N PRO A 40 -3.08 -5.69 0.21
CA PRO A 40 -2.32 -4.77 1.05
C PRO A 40 -1.06 -4.27 0.31
N LEU A 41 -0.94 -2.96 0.11
CA LEU A 41 0.22 -2.38 -0.58
C LEU A 41 0.53 -1.01 -0.01
N VAL A 42 1.78 -0.75 0.33
CA VAL A 42 2.23 0.59 0.69
C VAL A 42 2.97 1.21 -0.49
N VAL A 43 2.53 2.40 -0.92
CA VAL A 43 3.23 3.22 -1.91
C VAL A 43 3.72 4.49 -1.25
N CYS A 44 5.03 4.61 -1.04
CA CYS A 44 5.64 5.86 -0.62
C CYS A 44 5.82 6.77 -1.84
N LEU A 45 5.07 7.86 -1.88
CA LEU A 45 5.15 8.88 -2.91
C LEU A 45 5.98 10.06 -2.40
N VAL A 46 7.25 10.08 -2.78
CA VAL A 46 8.18 11.18 -2.52
C VAL A 46 7.97 12.24 -3.60
N GLN A 47 7.14 13.23 -3.31
CA GLN A 47 6.75 14.26 -4.27
C GLN A 47 7.93 15.18 -4.62
N ARG A 48 8.00 15.61 -5.88
CA ARG A 48 9.00 16.53 -6.42
C ARG A 48 8.35 17.39 -7.51
N GLY A 49 9.03 18.46 -7.93
CA GLY A 49 8.50 19.37 -8.96
C GLY A 49 8.10 18.67 -10.24
N GLY A 50 6.84 18.88 -10.68
CA GLY A 50 6.27 18.38 -11.94
C GLY A 50 6.10 19.48 -13.00
N PRO A 51 5.33 19.23 -14.08
CA PRO A 51 4.83 17.93 -14.56
C PRO A 51 5.88 17.15 -15.37
N SER A 52 5.56 15.90 -15.75
CA SER A 52 6.48 15.01 -16.49
C SER A 52 7.82 14.87 -15.74
N THR A 53 8.97 15.01 -16.42
CA THR A 53 10.28 15.04 -15.75
C THR A 53 10.33 16.11 -14.65
N GLY A 54 9.69 17.25 -14.92
CA GLY A 54 9.59 18.39 -14.02
C GLY A 54 10.95 18.90 -13.56
N LEU A 55 11.07 19.12 -12.25
CA LEU A 55 12.27 19.56 -11.57
C LEU A 55 12.68 18.48 -10.54
N PRO A 56 13.46 17.46 -10.95
CA PRO A 56 13.78 16.29 -10.12
C PRO A 56 14.32 16.57 -8.72
N THR A 57 14.97 17.71 -8.54
CA THR A 57 15.65 18.12 -7.30
C THR A 57 14.91 19.24 -6.55
N LYS A 58 13.74 19.65 -7.03
CA LYS A 58 12.94 20.69 -6.39
C LYS A 58 11.74 20.09 -5.68
N VAL A 59 11.40 20.73 -4.58
CA VAL A 59 10.31 20.34 -3.70
C VAL A 59 9.01 20.86 -4.28
N GLU A 60 8.01 20.00 -4.32
CA GLU A 60 6.64 20.34 -4.66
C GLU A 60 5.72 19.29 -4.03
N GLN A 61 4.47 19.65 -3.76
CA GLN A 61 3.43 18.77 -3.23
C GLN A 61 2.24 18.73 -4.20
N GLY A 62 2.53 18.57 -5.50
CA GLY A 62 1.56 18.68 -6.59
C GLY A 62 0.83 17.37 -6.92
N ASP A 63 1.22 16.23 -6.33
CA ASP A 63 0.72 14.92 -6.75
C ASP A 63 -0.54 14.47 -5.97
N LEU A 64 -1.07 15.26 -5.03
CA LEU A 64 -2.21 14.86 -4.18
C LEU A 64 -3.43 14.39 -4.99
N LEU A 65 -3.84 15.15 -6.01
CA LEU A 65 -5.01 14.79 -6.82
C LEU A 65 -4.76 13.54 -7.68
N ALA A 66 -3.54 13.38 -8.19
CA ALA A 66 -3.15 12.16 -8.91
C ALA A 66 -3.11 10.95 -7.96
N ALA A 67 -2.69 11.15 -6.71
CA ALA A 67 -2.71 10.11 -5.69
C ALA A 67 -4.13 9.77 -5.23
N LEU A 68 -5.12 10.68 -5.34
CA LEU A 68 -6.51 10.39 -4.99
C LEU A 68 -7.29 9.75 -6.15
N TYR A 69 -7.07 10.23 -7.38
CA TYR A 69 -7.96 10.01 -8.52
C TYR A 69 -7.27 9.54 -9.81
N GLY A 70 -6.01 9.10 -9.73
CA GLY A 70 -5.21 8.77 -10.92
C GLY A 70 -5.60 7.46 -11.60
N GLU A 71 -6.32 6.59 -10.91
CA GLU A 71 -6.75 5.28 -11.40
C GLU A 71 -8.11 5.34 -12.12
N PRO A 72 -8.33 4.56 -13.19
CA PRO A 72 -9.63 4.43 -13.83
C PRO A 72 -10.68 3.77 -12.92
N GLY A 73 -11.93 4.23 -13.01
CA GLY A 73 -13.05 3.71 -12.21
C GLY A 73 -13.03 4.17 -10.74
N ASP A 74 -13.90 3.58 -9.94
CA ASP A 74 -13.96 3.87 -8.51
C ASP A 74 -12.93 3.01 -7.77
N ALA A 75 -11.75 3.58 -7.53
CA ALA A 75 -10.61 2.90 -6.92
C ALA A 75 -10.29 3.46 -5.51
N PRO A 76 -11.09 3.10 -4.48
CA PRO A 76 -10.90 3.61 -3.12
C PRO A 76 -9.57 3.13 -2.54
N LYS A 77 -8.90 4.04 -1.83
CA LYS A 77 -7.61 3.81 -1.20
C LYS A 77 -7.38 4.82 -0.09
N ILE A 78 -6.47 4.49 0.80
CA ILE A 78 -6.12 5.38 1.91
C ILE A 78 -4.94 6.25 1.47
N VAL A 79 -5.02 7.55 1.72
CA VAL A 79 -3.92 8.49 1.47
C VAL A 79 -3.61 9.21 2.78
N ILE A 80 -2.35 9.15 3.20
CA ILE A 80 -1.83 9.86 4.39
C ILE A 80 -0.60 10.67 3.99
N ALA A 81 -0.31 11.76 4.70
CA ALA A 81 0.82 12.62 4.40
C ALA A 81 1.66 12.89 5.65
N ALA A 82 2.97 12.64 5.57
CA ALA A 82 3.90 13.02 6.63
C ALA A 82 4.31 14.48 6.49
N ALA A 83 4.33 15.22 7.58
CA ALA A 83 4.74 16.62 7.68
C ALA A 83 6.14 16.80 8.29
N THR A 84 6.68 15.78 8.97
CA THR A 84 8.02 15.82 9.59
C THR A 84 8.84 14.55 9.32
N ILE A 85 10.16 14.61 9.55
CA ILE A 85 11.05 13.45 9.41
C ILE A 85 10.73 12.36 10.44
N GLU A 86 10.32 12.73 11.66
CA GLU A 86 9.86 11.79 12.68
C GLU A 86 8.57 11.09 12.22
N GLU A 87 7.62 11.84 11.64
CA GLU A 87 6.40 11.27 11.10
C GLU A 87 6.68 10.29 9.94
N CYS A 88 7.69 10.53 9.09
CA CYS A 88 8.05 9.57 8.04
C CYS A 88 8.33 8.15 8.60
N LEU A 89 8.96 8.05 9.78
CA LEU A 89 9.19 6.76 10.46
C LEU A 89 7.88 6.14 10.95
N HIS A 90 7.03 6.92 11.62
CA HIS A 90 5.80 6.39 12.21
C HIS A 90 4.70 6.12 11.18
N PHE A 91 4.65 6.93 10.11
CA PHE A 91 3.62 6.85 9.08
C PHE A 91 3.84 5.67 8.15
N VAL A 92 5.07 5.23 7.89
CA VAL A 92 5.29 3.99 7.13
C VAL A 92 4.77 2.76 7.90
N ILE A 93 4.93 2.74 9.23
CA ILE A 93 4.39 1.70 10.11
C ILE A 93 2.85 1.77 10.11
N MET A 94 2.29 2.97 10.26
CA MET A 94 0.86 3.20 10.20
C MET A 94 0.28 2.78 8.84
N ALA A 95 0.93 3.14 7.74
CA ALA A 95 0.52 2.77 6.39
C ALA A 95 0.45 1.24 6.21
N ARG A 96 1.45 0.51 6.71
CA ARG A 96 1.44 -0.96 6.70
C ARG A 96 0.25 -1.52 7.49
N LYS A 97 0.02 -1.03 8.71
CA LYS A 97 -1.10 -1.47 9.56
C LYS A 97 -2.45 -1.18 8.89
N LEU A 98 -2.60 -0.02 8.26
CA LEU A 98 -3.81 0.35 7.51
C LEU A 98 -4.00 -0.53 6.27
N ALA A 99 -2.94 -0.78 5.50
CA ALA A 99 -2.99 -1.65 4.32
C ALA A 99 -3.43 -3.08 4.68
N GLU A 100 -2.93 -3.60 5.81
CA GLU A 100 -3.30 -4.92 6.33
C GLU A 100 -4.74 -4.95 6.86
N ALA A 101 -5.12 -3.96 7.66
CA ALA A 101 -6.45 -3.91 8.28
C ALA A 101 -7.57 -3.72 7.26
N PHE A 102 -7.37 -2.87 6.25
CA PHE A 102 -8.36 -2.57 5.22
C PHE A 102 -8.16 -3.35 3.92
N ARG A 103 -7.14 -4.22 3.86
CA ARG A 103 -6.81 -5.05 2.71
C ARG A 103 -6.78 -4.27 1.38
N GLY A 104 -6.05 -3.17 1.37
CA GLY A 104 -5.98 -2.31 0.19
C GLY A 104 -4.71 -1.46 0.13
N PRO A 105 -4.57 -0.67 -0.94
CA PRO A 105 -3.42 0.21 -1.09
C PRO A 105 -3.51 1.41 -0.14
N VAL A 106 -2.35 1.77 0.41
CA VAL A 106 -2.13 2.99 1.18
C VAL A 106 -1.02 3.80 0.50
N ILE A 107 -1.33 5.04 0.13
CA ILE A 107 -0.35 5.98 -0.40
C ILE A 107 0.14 6.87 0.75
N LEU A 108 1.43 6.80 1.05
CA LEU A 108 2.12 7.69 1.96
C LEU A 108 2.76 8.83 1.16
N LEU A 109 2.18 10.02 1.25
CA LEU A 109 2.73 11.25 0.72
C LEU A 109 3.86 11.75 1.62
N THR A 110 4.99 12.05 1.00
CA THR A 110 6.07 12.85 1.55
C THR A 110 6.61 13.72 0.41
N ASP A 111 7.73 14.40 0.58
CA ASP A 111 8.30 15.26 -0.45
C ASP A 111 9.83 15.26 -0.43
N ALA A 112 10.42 15.86 -1.46
CA ALA A 112 11.87 15.95 -1.61
C ALA A 112 12.55 16.73 -0.46
N ASN A 113 11.84 17.61 0.25
CA ASN A 113 12.39 18.32 1.41
C ASN A 113 12.59 17.35 2.57
N LEU A 114 11.56 16.59 2.93
CA LEU A 114 11.64 15.59 3.99
C LEU A 114 12.59 14.43 3.64
N ALA A 115 12.63 14.03 2.37
CA ALA A 115 13.49 12.93 1.91
C ALA A 115 15.00 13.26 1.91
N THR A 116 15.36 14.55 1.77
CA THR A 116 16.76 15.00 1.74
C THR A 116 17.17 15.78 3.00
N GLY A 117 16.21 16.19 3.81
CA GLY A 117 16.42 16.91 5.05
C GLY A 117 16.98 16.04 6.16
N VAL A 118 17.49 16.71 7.20
CA VAL A 118 17.93 16.09 8.46
C VAL A 118 17.35 16.90 9.60
N GLN A 119 16.76 16.22 10.58
CA GLN A 119 16.16 16.85 11.75
C GLN A 119 16.48 16.00 12.99
N PRO A 120 16.87 16.61 14.13
CA PRO A 120 16.91 15.90 15.39
C PRO A 120 15.48 15.62 15.87
N TYR A 121 15.19 14.39 16.26
CA TYR A 121 13.95 13.97 16.91
C TYR A 121 14.27 12.95 18.01
N PRO A 122 13.36 12.74 18.98
CA PRO A 122 13.57 11.75 20.04
C PRO A 122 13.91 10.38 19.47
N ARG A 123 14.91 9.70 20.06
CA ARG A 123 15.31 8.37 19.57
C ARG A 123 14.11 7.42 19.64
N PRO A 124 13.70 6.81 18.53
CA PRO A 124 12.57 5.90 18.52
C PRO A 124 12.90 4.62 19.30
N GLU A 125 12.00 4.24 20.20
CA GLU A 125 12.06 2.96 20.91
C GLU A 125 11.30 1.90 20.13
N SER A 126 12.00 0.84 19.71
CA SER A 126 11.40 -0.25 18.94
C SER A 126 10.28 -0.94 19.73
N LYS A 127 9.11 -1.05 19.12
CA LYS A 127 7.96 -1.78 19.67
C LYS A 127 7.65 -2.99 18.79
N ALA A 128 7.24 -4.10 19.40
CA ALA A 128 6.89 -5.32 18.67
C ALA A 128 5.80 -5.08 17.60
N GLU A 129 4.86 -4.17 17.88
CA GLU A 129 3.78 -3.79 16.95
C GLU A 129 4.26 -3.12 15.65
N TRP A 130 5.49 -2.64 15.59
CA TRP A 130 6.07 -2.07 14.36
C TRP A 130 6.39 -3.17 13.35
N LEU A 131 6.65 -4.38 13.83
CA LEU A 131 6.94 -5.54 13.02
C LEU A 131 5.64 -6.14 12.48
N ALA A 132 5.71 -6.66 11.26
CA ALA A 132 4.59 -7.43 10.70
C ALA A 132 4.44 -8.74 11.48
N SER A 133 3.19 -9.17 11.67
CA SER A 133 2.92 -10.47 12.27
C SER A 133 3.56 -11.61 11.45
N PRO A 134 3.86 -12.75 12.09
CA PRO A 134 4.18 -13.97 11.37
C PRO A 134 3.08 -14.29 10.33
N ILE A 135 3.47 -14.98 9.24
CA ILE A 135 2.50 -15.48 8.28
C ILE A 135 1.60 -16.49 9.00
N ASP A 136 0.29 -16.37 8.82
CA ASP A 136 -0.64 -17.39 9.27
C ASP A 136 -0.48 -18.65 8.44
N GLN A 137 -0.14 -19.76 9.10
CA GLN A 137 0.06 -21.07 8.48
C GLN A 137 -1.05 -22.07 8.87
N SER A 138 -2.12 -21.58 9.49
CA SER A 138 -3.29 -22.41 9.76
C SER A 138 -3.93 -22.91 8.46
N GLU A 139 -4.70 -24.00 8.56
CA GLU A 139 -5.43 -24.55 7.43
C GLU A 139 -6.57 -23.63 7.02
N TRP A 140 -6.78 -23.49 5.70
CA TRP A 140 -7.93 -22.77 5.20
C TRP A 140 -9.20 -23.59 5.38
N THR A 141 -10.31 -22.94 5.71
CA THR A 141 -11.59 -23.64 5.82
C THR A 141 -12.03 -24.10 4.44
N LYS A 142 -12.06 -25.42 4.24
CA LYS A 142 -12.43 -26.04 2.96
C LYS A 142 -13.77 -25.52 2.45
N GLY A 143 -13.76 -25.01 1.21
CA GLY A 143 -14.96 -24.48 0.55
C GLY A 143 -15.31 -23.04 0.89
N MET A 144 -14.57 -22.37 1.79
CA MET A 144 -14.74 -20.94 2.04
C MET A 144 -14.18 -20.12 0.86
N PRO A 145 -14.98 -19.24 0.22
CA PRO A 145 -14.50 -18.35 -0.83
C PRO A 145 -13.44 -17.36 -0.33
N ALA A 146 -12.49 -16.99 -1.20
CA ALA A 146 -11.43 -16.04 -0.88
C ALA A 146 -11.91 -14.59 -0.71
N TYR A 147 -13.12 -14.28 -1.20
CA TYR A 147 -13.78 -12.98 -1.12
C TYR A 147 -15.07 -13.06 -0.29
N ASN A 148 -15.12 -13.97 0.69
CA ASN A 148 -16.24 -14.11 1.61
C ASN A 148 -16.33 -12.90 2.56
N TRP A 149 -16.95 -11.81 2.10
CA TRP A 149 -17.07 -10.55 2.84
C TRP A 149 -17.96 -10.70 4.06
N ASP A 150 -17.51 -10.14 5.17
CA ASP A 150 -18.34 -9.90 6.34
C ASP A 150 -19.25 -8.69 6.09
N GLU A 151 -20.56 -8.87 6.21
CA GLU A 151 -21.57 -7.83 5.89
C GLU A 151 -21.46 -6.57 6.76
N LYS A 152 -20.90 -6.66 7.96
CA LYS A 152 -20.80 -5.53 8.89
C LYS A 152 -19.56 -4.69 8.64
N THR A 153 -18.45 -5.34 8.32
CA THR A 153 -17.13 -4.71 8.18
C THR A 153 -16.75 -4.47 6.73
N GLY A 154 -17.35 -5.20 5.79
CA GLY A 154 -16.98 -5.20 4.37
C GLY A 154 -15.61 -5.85 4.09
N LEU A 155 -15.04 -6.56 5.06
CA LEU A 155 -13.72 -7.19 4.95
C LEU A 155 -13.88 -8.70 4.72
N SER A 156 -13.02 -9.28 3.88
CA SER A 156 -12.86 -10.73 3.78
C SER A 156 -11.53 -11.17 4.41
N THR A 157 -11.43 -12.44 4.81
CA THR A 157 -10.13 -13.09 5.02
C THR A 157 -9.65 -13.68 3.69
N ARG A 158 -8.34 -13.90 3.53
CA ARG A 158 -7.79 -14.45 2.29
C ARG A 158 -6.81 -15.57 2.57
N PRO A 159 -6.86 -16.68 1.82
CA PRO A 159 -5.84 -17.69 1.92
C PRO A 159 -4.50 -17.16 1.41
N ILE A 160 -3.43 -17.59 2.07
CA ILE A 160 -2.05 -17.31 1.69
C ILE A 160 -1.59 -18.43 0.75
N VAL A 161 -0.84 -18.07 -0.28
CA VAL A 161 -0.31 -19.02 -1.25
C VAL A 161 0.43 -20.16 -0.53
N GLY A 162 -0.01 -21.39 -0.80
CA GLY A 162 0.54 -22.61 -0.20
C GLY A 162 -0.26 -23.17 0.97
N GLN A 163 -1.28 -22.47 1.47
CA GLN A 163 -2.20 -23.03 2.47
C GLN A 163 -3.00 -24.20 1.88
N VAL A 164 -3.12 -25.27 2.67
CA VAL A 164 -3.95 -26.44 2.34
C VAL A 164 -5.41 -26.01 2.22
N ASP A 165 -6.09 -26.52 1.20
CA ASP A 165 -7.48 -26.18 0.83
C ASP A 165 -7.77 -24.69 0.55
N GLY A 166 -6.73 -23.86 0.45
CA GLY A 166 -6.80 -22.41 0.20
C GLY A 166 -6.60 -21.99 -1.25
N GLN A 167 -6.86 -22.87 -2.23
CA GLN A 167 -6.61 -22.55 -3.64
C GLN A 167 -7.64 -21.55 -4.17
N TYR A 168 -7.17 -20.46 -4.78
CA TYR A 168 -8.02 -19.45 -5.42
C TYR A 168 -7.26 -18.73 -6.54
N VAL A 169 -8.01 -17.99 -7.36
CA VAL A 169 -7.46 -17.14 -8.42
C VAL A 169 -7.63 -15.68 -8.01
N LEU A 170 -6.53 -14.94 -8.01
CA LEU A 170 -6.58 -13.48 -7.95
C LEU A 170 -6.87 -12.92 -9.34
N THR A 171 -7.80 -11.98 -9.43
CA THR A 171 -8.22 -11.40 -10.71
C THR A 171 -8.50 -9.91 -10.59
N GLY A 172 -8.26 -9.17 -11.68
CA GLY A 172 -8.69 -7.78 -11.85
C GLY A 172 -10.08 -7.63 -12.45
N LEU A 173 -10.77 -8.74 -12.75
CA LEU A 173 -12.17 -8.73 -13.18
C LEU A 173 -13.08 -8.58 -11.96
N ALA A 174 -14.29 -8.05 -12.14
CA ALA A 174 -15.32 -8.08 -11.10
C ALA A 174 -15.58 -9.53 -10.63
N HIS A 175 -15.63 -9.75 -9.32
CA HIS A 175 -15.78 -11.06 -8.70
C HIS A 175 -16.54 -10.98 -7.37
N THR A 176 -16.91 -12.15 -6.85
CA THR A 176 -17.61 -12.39 -5.59
C THR A 176 -16.95 -13.54 -4.85
#